data_AF-A0A1Y3B3F1-F1
#
_entry.id   AF-A0A1Y3B3F1-F1
#
_cell.length_a   1.000
_cell.length_b   1.000
_cell.length_c   1.000
_cell.angle_alpha   90.00
_cell.angle_beta   90.00
_cell.angle_gamma   90.00
#
_symmetry.space_group_name_H-M   'P 1'
#
loop_
_entity.id
_entity.type
_entity.pdbx_description
1 polymer ?
#
loop_
_entity_poly.entity_id
_entity_poly.type
_entity_poly.pdbx_seq_one_letter_code
_entity_poly.pdbx_strand_id
1 'polypeptide(L)'
;MYEYLETLFDEPMPPYDGYKPDIHPGISHVFQSAAFRFGHTMIPPGLYRRDAQCNFLRTTNGHDGIRLCSTWWDAVDILPNAGLEELLMGLSSQIAEREDAVLCSDVRGKCNSFFSIKKTSITLHTNQSKKHLN
;
A
#
# COMPACT_ATOMS: atom_id res chain seq x y z
N MET A 1 -3.63 -6.53 15.85
CA MET A 1 -2.35 -6.52 16.59
C MET A 1 -1.70 -7.88 16.44
N TYR A 2 -2.31 -8.94 16.96
CA TYR A 2 -1.86 -10.34 16.92
C TYR A 2 -1.88 -11.06 15.56
N GLU A 3 -1.95 -10.33 14.45
CA GLU A 3 -1.91 -10.96 13.12
C GLU A 3 -0.93 -10.15 12.28
N TYR A 4 -1.36 -8.99 11.77
CA TYR A 4 -0.53 -8.13 10.94
C TYR A 4 0.84 -7.75 11.55
N LEU A 5 0.92 -7.45 12.85
CA LEU A 5 2.21 -7.07 13.45
C LEU A 5 3.10 -8.29 13.70
N GLU A 6 2.52 -9.43 14.05
CA GLU A 6 3.28 -10.66 14.26
C GLU A 6 3.84 -11.19 12.94
N THR A 7 3.05 -11.18 11.87
CA THR A 7 3.52 -11.56 10.53
C THR A 7 4.53 -10.58 9.97
N LEU A 8 4.44 -9.29 10.33
CA LEU A 8 5.37 -8.27 9.88
C LEU A 8 6.75 -8.39 10.55
N PHE A 9 6.79 -8.72 11.85
CA PHE A 9 8.05 -8.84 12.60
C PHE A 9 8.57 -10.27 12.72
N ASP A 10 7.79 -11.26 12.28
CA ASP A 10 8.03 -12.68 12.48
C ASP A 10 8.24 -13.05 13.97
N GLU A 11 7.55 -12.31 14.85
CA GLU A 11 7.71 -12.37 16.31
C GLU A 11 6.33 -12.24 16.98
N PRO A 12 6.01 -13.07 18.00
CA PRO A 12 4.73 -13.00 18.69
C PRO A 12 4.62 -11.73 19.54
N MET A 13 3.43 -11.10 19.53
CA MET A 13 3.20 -9.94 20.38
C MET A 13 2.98 -10.37 21.83
N PRO A 14 3.51 -9.61 22.81
CA PRO A 14 3.23 -9.90 24.22
C PRO A 14 1.72 -9.83 24.49
N PRO A 15 1.18 -10.72 25.34
CA PRO A 15 -0.23 -10.68 25.69
C PRO A 15 -0.55 -9.38 26.42
N TYR A 16 -1.72 -8.84 26.13
CA TYR A 16 -2.20 -7.61 26.76
C TYR A 16 -2.27 -7.75 28.29
N ASP A 17 -1.57 -6.89 29.02
CA ASP A 17 -1.44 -6.94 30.48
C ASP A 17 -2.37 -5.95 31.21
N GLY A 18 -3.32 -5.35 30.49
CA GLY A 18 -4.31 -4.44 31.03
C GLY A 18 -4.10 -2.98 30.64
N TYR A 19 -5.08 -2.14 30.99
CA TYR A 19 -5.03 -0.71 30.68
C TYR A 19 -4.08 0.01 31.65
N LYS A 20 -3.17 0.81 31.10
CA LYS A 20 -2.18 1.58 31.86
C LYS A 20 -2.46 3.07 31.70
N PRO A 21 -3.04 3.75 32.71
CA PRO A 21 -3.40 5.17 32.61
C PRO A 21 -2.18 6.10 32.50
N ASP A 22 -1.02 5.65 32.98
CA ASP A 22 0.21 6.46 33.00
C ASP A 22 1.00 6.40 31.68
N ILE A 23 0.53 5.61 30.69
CA ILE A 23 1.17 5.53 29.37
C ILE A 23 0.58 6.59 28.45
N HIS A 24 1.44 7.43 27.87
CA HIS A 24 1.06 8.37 26.82
C HIS A 24 0.91 7.64 25.47
N PRO A 25 -0.31 7.52 24.89
CA PRO A 25 -0.55 6.76 23.66
C PRO A 25 -0.27 7.56 22.37
N GLY A 26 0.34 8.74 22.47
CA GLY A 26 0.60 9.59 21.32
C GLY A 26 1.63 9.00 20.36
N ILE A 27 1.37 9.18 19.07
CA ILE A 27 2.24 8.71 17.98
C ILE A 27 3.47 9.62 17.89
N SER A 28 4.67 9.03 17.93
CA SER A 28 5.91 9.79 17.72
C SER A 28 6.09 10.17 16.25
N HIS A 29 6.71 11.33 15.99
CA HIS A 29 7.02 11.77 14.62
C HIS A 29 7.90 10.77 13.86
N VAL A 30 8.78 10.06 14.57
CA VAL A 30 9.63 9.01 14.00
C VAL A 30 8.78 7.83 13.56
N PHE A 31 7.87 7.35 14.41
CA PHE A 31 6.95 6.26 14.07
C PHE A 31 6.06 6.63 12.89
N GLN A 32 5.42 7.80 12.92
CA GLN A 32 4.59 8.29 11.82
C GLN A 32 5.35 8.30 10.49
N SER A 33 6.60 8.79 10.51
CA SER A 33 7.46 8.85 9.34
C SER A 33 7.86 7.48 8.81
N ALA A 34 8.11 6.52 9.71
CA ALA A 34 8.52 5.16 9.37
C ALA A 34 7.33 4.34 8.85
N ALA A 35 6.21 4.31 9.59
CA ALA A 35 5.01 3.56 9.23
C ALA A 35 4.47 3.97 7.85
N PHE A 36 4.44 5.28 7.56
CA PHE A 36 3.97 5.78 6.28
C PHE A 36 4.87 5.41 5.09
N ARG A 37 6.19 5.28 5.30
CA ARG A 37 7.14 4.94 4.24
C ARG A 37 7.28 3.44 4.02
N PHE A 38 7.23 2.69 5.11
CA PHE A 38 7.34 1.23 5.06
C PHE A 38 6.24 0.62 4.19
N GLY A 39 5.00 1.09 4.33
CA GLY A 39 3.92 0.63 3.45
C GLY A 39 4.20 0.88 1.96
N HIS A 40 4.84 2.00 1.60
CA HIS A 40 5.09 2.35 0.20
C HIS A 40 6.12 1.48 -0.51
N THR A 41 7.04 0.81 0.21
CA THR A 41 7.98 -0.11 -0.43
C THR A 41 7.32 -1.42 -0.85
N MET A 42 6.22 -1.81 -0.20
CA MET A 42 5.53 -3.07 -0.48
C MET A 42 4.45 -2.93 -1.57
N ILE A 43 4.24 -1.74 -2.13
CA ILE A 43 3.16 -1.50 -3.11
C ILE A 43 3.55 -2.07 -4.49
N PRO A 44 2.77 -3.04 -5.03
CA PRO A 44 3.01 -3.57 -6.37
C PRO A 44 2.60 -2.58 -7.49
N PRO A 45 3.23 -2.68 -8.68
CA PRO A 45 2.89 -1.88 -9.87
C PRO A 45 1.48 -2.10 -10.40
N GLY A 46 0.86 -3.23 -10.07
CA GLY A 46 -0.48 -3.57 -10.51
C GLY A 46 -1.14 -4.56 -9.57
N LEU A 47 -2.46 -4.65 -9.67
CA LEU A 47 -3.31 -5.45 -8.82
C LEU A 47 -3.95 -6.57 -9.63
N TYR A 48 -3.82 -7.80 -9.17
CA TYR A 48 -4.51 -8.92 -9.78
C TYR A 48 -5.98 -8.98 -9.35
N ARG A 49 -6.80 -9.59 -10.20
CA ARG A 49 -8.14 -10.06 -9.85
C ARG A 49 -8.15 -11.57 -9.87
N ARG A 50 -8.86 -12.19 -8.93
CA ARG A 50 -8.98 -13.65 -8.86
C ARG A 50 -10.43 -14.03 -8.59
N ASP A 51 -10.93 -15.06 -9.26
CA ASP A 51 -12.23 -15.65 -8.92
C ASP A 51 -12.12 -16.64 -7.73
N ALA A 52 -13.27 -17.17 -7.31
CA ALA A 52 -13.34 -18.17 -6.24
C ALA A 52 -12.79 -19.55 -6.65
N GLN A 53 -12.54 -19.78 -7.94
CA GLN A 53 -11.97 -21.01 -8.49
C GLN A 53 -10.45 -20.90 -8.68
N CYS A 54 -9.82 -19.88 -8.10
CA CYS A 54 -8.39 -19.59 -8.19
C CYS A 54 -7.90 -19.22 -9.61
N ASN A 55 -8.78 -18.76 -10.49
CA ASN A 55 -8.39 -18.26 -11.80
C ASN A 55 -8.12 -16.75 -11.74
N PHE A 56 -6.99 -16.32 -12.31
CA PHE A 56 -6.67 -14.92 -12.44
C PHE A 56 -7.41 -14.31 -13.64
N LEU A 57 -8.20 -13.28 -13.37
CA LEU A 57 -9.04 -12.62 -14.37
C LEU A 57 -8.23 -11.52 -15.07
N ARG A 58 -8.30 -11.50 -16.40
CA ARG A 58 -7.72 -10.43 -17.21
C ARG A 58 -8.63 -9.20 -17.20
N THR A 59 -8.01 -8.04 -17.32
CA THR A 59 -8.72 -6.76 -17.54
C THR A 59 -9.39 -6.73 -18.92
N THR A 60 -10.34 -5.82 -19.12
CA THR A 60 -11.01 -5.58 -20.41
C THR A 60 -10.03 -5.30 -21.55
N ASN A 61 -8.88 -4.69 -21.24
CA ASN A 61 -7.80 -4.39 -22.18
C ASN A 61 -6.86 -5.59 -22.42
N GLY A 62 -7.16 -6.76 -21.85
CA GLY A 62 -6.38 -7.98 -22.03
C GLY A 62 -5.12 -8.08 -21.17
N HIS A 63 -4.86 -7.14 -20.26
CA HIS A 63 -3.74 -7.23 -19.31
C HIS A 63 -4.08 -8.13 -18.13
N ASP A 64 -3.05 -8.78 -17.56
CA ASP A 64 -3.22 -9.75 -16.46
C ASP A 64 -3.61 -9.09 -15.12
N GLY A 65 -3.40 -7.78 -14.99
CA GLY A 65 -3.76 -7.03 -13.78
C GLY A 65 -4.06 -5.56 -14.07
N ILE A 66 -4.67 -4.91 -13.09
CA ILE A 66 -5.01 -3.50 -13.10
C ILE A 66 -3.77 -2.69 -12.74
N ARG A 67 -3.29 -1.84 -13.65
CA ARG A 67 -2.09 -1.03 -13.43
C ARG A 67 -2.37 0.07 -12.40
N LEU A 68 -1.60 0.12 -11.31
CA LEU A 68 -1.81 1.05 -10.20
C LEU A 68 -1.81 2.50 -10.66
N CYS A 69 -0.88 2.84 -11.55
CA CYS A 69 -0.78 4.21 -12.00
C CYS A 69 -1.99 4.68 -12.84
N SER A 70 -2.55 3.83 -13.71
CA SER A 70 -3.71 4.28 -14.51
C SER A 70 -4.98 4.43 -13.68
N THR A 71 -5.05 3.78 -12.52
CA THR A 71 -6.27 3.70 -11.69
C THR A 71 -6.19 4.52 -10.42
N TRP A 72 -5.19 5.39 -10.30
CA TRP A 72 -5.05 6.27 -9.16
C TRP A 72 -6.23 7.26 -9.11
N TRP A 73 -6.94 7.31 -7.99
CA TRP A 73 -8.19 8.08 -7.81
C TRP A 73 -9.37 7.66 -8.72
N ASP A 74 -9.32 6.51 -9.37
CA ASP A 74 -10.39 6.03 -10.25
C ASP A 74 -11.25 4.96 -9.55
N ALA A 75 -12.15 5.41 -8.68
CA ALA A 75 -13.11 4.51 -8.02
C ALA A 75 -14.34 4.19 -8.90
N VAL A 76 -14.66 5.10 -9.82
CA VAL A 76 -15.90 5.04 -10.61
C VAL A 76 -15.83 3.94 -11.65
N ASP A 77 -14.70 3.81 -12.35
CA ASP A 77 -14.57 2.79 -13.38
C ASP A 77 -14.09 1.46 -12.79
N ILE A 78 -13.31 1.48 -11.71
CA ILE A 78 -12.73 0.24 -11.16
C ILE A 78 -13.71 -0.56 -10.33
N LEU A 79 -14.48 0.04 -9.41
CA LEU A 79 -15.33 -0.75 -8.53
C LEU A 79 -16.43 -1.54 -9.28
N PRO A 80 -17.13 -0.98 -10.27
CA PRO A 80 -18.14 -1.74 -11.02
C PRO A 80 -17.54 -2.78 -11.97
N ASN A 81 -16.39 -2.49 -12.60
CA ASN A 81 -15.80 -3.37 -13.62
C ASN A 81 -14.86 -4.44 -13.04
N ALA A 82 -14.19 -4.13 -11.92
CA ALA A 82 -13.25 -5.04 -11.27
C ALA A 82 -13.94 -5.99 -10.28
N GLY A 83 -15.11 -5.63 -9.76
CA GLY A 83 -15.74 -6.40 -8.69
C GLY A 83 -14.90 -6.38 -7.41
N LEU A 84 -15.50 -5.94 -6.31
CA LEU A 84 -14.78 -5.81 -5.05
C LEU A 84 -14.23 -7.17 -4.56
N GLU A 85 -15.01 -8.24 -4.74
CA GLU A 85 -14.66 -9.56 -4.25
C GLU A 85 -13.47 -10.15 -5.00
N GLU A 86 -13.45 -10.05 -6.33
CA GLU A 86 -12.34 -10.56 -7.13
C GLU A 86 -11.06 -9.77 -6.91
N LEU A 87 -11.17 -8.47 -6.64
CA LEU A 87 -10.03 -7.65 -6.25
C LEU A 87 -9.49 -8.05 -4.86
N LEU A 88 -10.36 -8.27 -3.86
CA LEU A 88 -9.94 -8.72 -2.54
C LEU A 88 -9.28 -10.12 -2.58
N MET A 89 -9.84 -11.04 -3.36
CA MET A 89 -9.22 -12.36 -3.58
C MET A 89 -7.89 -12.28 -4.33
N GLY A 90 -7.78 -11.33 -5.26
CA GLY A 90 -6.53 -11.02 -5.94
C GLY A 90 -5.48 -10.49 -4.98
N LEU A 91 -5.84 -9.51 -4.14
CA LEU A 91 -4.95 -8.91 -3.13
C LEU A 91 -4.47 -9.93 -2.09
N SER A 92 -5.33 -10.85 -1.64
CA SER A 92 -4.94 -11.88 -0.68
C SER A 92 -4.03 -12.95 -1.28
N SER A 93 -4.09 -13.15 -2.60
CA SER A 93 -3.26 -14.13 -3.32
C SER A 93 -1.98 -13.51 -3.88
N GLN A 94 -1.95 -12.18 -4.03
CA GLN A 94 -0.83 -11.45 -4.61
C GLN A 94 0.25 -11.19 -3.56
N ILE A 95 1.48 -11.56 -3.91
CA ILE A 95 2.66 -11.24 -3.10
C ILE A 95 2.97 -9.75 -3.25
N ALA A 96 3.22 -9.08 -2.12
CA ALA A 96 3.65 -7.69 -2.08
C ALA A 96 5.06 -7.50 -2.64
N GLU A 97 5.43 -6.26 -2.96
CA GLU A 97 6.82 -5.96 -3.30
C GLU A 97 7.72 -6.09 -2.07
N ARG A 98 9.02 -6.27 -2.33
CA ARG A 98 10.03 -6.44 -1.28
C ARG A 98 10.13 -5.21 -0.39
N GLU A 99 10.32 -5.42 0.90
CA GLU A 99 10.67 -4.38 1.86
C GLU A 99 12.13 -3.90 1.71
N ASP A 100 12.40 -3.04 0.71
CA ASP A 100 13.72 -2.48 0.48
C ASP A 100 13.70 -0.97 0.20
N ALA A 101 14.83 -0.41 -0.26
CA ALA A 101 14.91 1.01 -0.60
C ALA A 101 14.39 1.30 -2.02
N VAL A 102 13.96 0.28 -2.76
CA VAL A 102 13.59 0.34 -4.18
C VAL A 102 12.07 0.38 -4.30
N LEU A 103 11.55 1.57 -4.60
CA LEU A 103 10.13 1.72 -4.88
C LEU A 103 9.78 1.28 -6.29
N CYS A 104 8.57 0.74 -6.46
CA CYS A 104 7.97 0.55 -7.77
C CYS A 104 7.92 1.87 -8.58
N SER A 105 8.05 1.78 -9.90
CA SER A 105 8.04 2.96 -10.79
C SER A 105 6.77 3.81 -10.69
N ASP A 106 5.66 3.18 -10.37
CA ASP A 106 4.35 3.80 -10.33
C ASP A 106 4.23 4.72 -9.09
N VAL A 107 4.83 4.31 -7.96
CA VAL A 107 4.95 5.11 -6.73
C VAL A 107 6.07 6.17 -6.83
N ARG A 108 7.17 5.84 -7.52
CA ARG A 108 8.34 6.72 -7.63
C ARG A 108 8.11 7.98 -8.48
N GLY A 109 7.18 7.96 -9.44
CA GLY A 109 6.84 9.15 -10.23
C GLY A 109 6.52 8.95 -11.70
N LYS A 110 6.22 7.71 -12.15
CA LYS A 110 5.63 7.48 -13.49
C LYS A 110 4.09 7.55 -13.51
N CYS A 111 3.54 7.91 -12.35
CA CYS A 111 2.30 8.61 -12.04
C CYS A 111 1.60 9.50 -13.10
N ASN A 112 1.15 9.04 -14.28
CA ASN A 112 0.59 9.92 -15.33
C ASN A 112 -0.94 10.16 -15.30
N SER A 113 -1.69 9.68 -14.31
CA SER A 113 -3.14 9.96 -14.20
C SER A 113 -3.41 11.26 -13.40
N PHE A 114 -4.06 12.21 -14.09
CA PHE A 114 -4.73 13.44 -13.61
C PHE A 114 -3.96 14.53 -12.83
N PHE A 115 -2.75 14.31 -12.31
CA PHE A 115 -1.92 15.39 -11.70
C PHE A 115 -0.77 15.85 -12.60
N SER A 116 -1.09 16.39 -13.77
CA SER A 116 -0.10 17.00 -14.68
C SER A 116 0.52 18.32 -14.15
N ILE A 117 0.15 18.79 -12.95
CA ILE A 117 0.76 19.97 -12.29
C ILE A 117 1.23 19.60 -10.88
N LYS A 118 2.18 18.67 -10.80
CA LYS A 118 3.30 18.54 -9.85
C LYS A 118 3.72 17.08 -9.88
N LYS A 119 4.74 16.79 -10.68
CA LYS A 119 5.51 15.54 -10.59
C LYS A 119 6.22 15.53 -9.24
N THR A 120 5.51 15.23 -8.17
CA THR A 120 6.12 15.03 -6.85
C THR A 120 6.12 13.54 -6.58
N SER A 121 7.31 12.94 -6.63
CA SER A 121 7.53 11.60 -6.10
C SER A 121 7.05 11.53 -4.65
N ILE A 122 6.36 10.47 -4.25
CA ILE A 122 5.97 10.27 -2.84
C ILE A 122 7.23 10.26 -1.93
N THR A 123 8.37 9.80 -2.44
CA THR A 123 9.68 9.90 -1.78
C THR A 123 10.11 11.36 -1.52
N LEU A 124 9.83 12.25 -2.47
CA LEU A 124 10.19 13.68 -2.34
C LEU A 124 9.29 14.39 -1.33
N HIS A 125 7.99 14.11 -1.32
CA HIS A 125 7.07 14.66 -0.32
C HIS A 125 7.46 14.25 1.09
N THR A 126 7.76 12.98 1.27
CA THR A 126 8.13 12.46 2.58
C THR A 126 9.48 13.03 3.05
N ASN A 127 10.51 13.09 2.20
CA ASN A 127 11.79 13.71 2.55
C ASN A 127 11.70 15.23 2.83
N GLN A 128 10.77 15.95 2.19
CA GLN A 128 10.53 17.35 2.52
C GLN A 128 9.87 17.51 3.91
N SER A 129 8.96 16.62 4.31
CA SER A 129 8.43 16.64 5.69
C SER A 129 9.50 16.44 6.76
N LYS A 130 10.60 15.72 6.47
CA LYS A 130 11.75 15.61 7.40
C LYS A 130 12.59 16.90 7.46
N LYS A 131 12.61 17.73 6.42
CA LYS A 131 13.41 18.97 6.38
C LYS A 131 12.81 20.15 7.16
N HIS A 132 11.61 20.01 7.70
CA HIS A 132 10.96 21.03 8.54
C HIS A 132 10.92 20.65 10.03
N LEU A 133 11.66 19.60 10.42
CA LEU A 133 11.75 19.08 11.79
C LEU A 133 13.15 19.28 12.43
N ASN A 134 13.97 20.18 11.87
CA ASN A 134 15.22 20.65 12.47
C ASN A 134 15.12 22.13 12.82
#